data_AF-X0TJ87-F1
#
_entry.id   AF-X0TJ87-F1
#
_cell.length_a   1.000
_cell.length_b   1.000
_cell.length_c   1.000
_cell.angle_alpha   90.00
_cell.angle_beta   90.00
_cell.angle_gamma   90.00
#
_symmetry.space_group_name_H-M   'P 1'
#
loop_
_entity.id
_entity.type
_entity.pdbx_description
1 polymer ?
#
loop_
_entity_poly.entity_id
_entity_poly.type
_entity_poly.pdbx_seq_one_letter_code
_entity_poly.pdbx_strand_id
1 'polypeptide(L)'
;MKQPEQVHQGLKQEMAAILAVEGAGGQLWGKDAGTLAAKPAVILVIGVNGSGKTTNIAKLAWSLKDDGKRVILAAADTFRAAAIEQLSQWGERVQAEVVAHQQGADPGAVVFDALTAAERRGADAVIIDTAGRLHTKVNLMEELRKVQRVIQRKDPSAPHEVLLV
;
A
#
# COMPACT_ATOMS: atom_id res chain seq x y z
N MET A 1 45.91 10.43 16.33
CA MET A 1 44.51 10.80 16.08
C MET A 1 44.15 10.36 14.67
N LYS A 2 43.03 9.63 14.46
CA LYS A 2 42.56 9.32 13.10
C LYS A 2 42.16 10.64 12.42
N GLN A 3 42.51 10.81 11.14
CA GLN A 3 42.13 12.01 10.38
C GLN A 3 40.61 12.03 10.17
N PRO A 4 39.94 13.20 10.25
CA PRO A 4 38.48 13.30 10.10
C PRO A 4 37.90 12.63 8.84
N GLU A 5 38.61 12.69 7.72
CA GLU A 5 38.18 12.05 6.46
C GLU A 5 38.14 10.52 6.55
N GLN A 6 39.08 9.92 7.29
CA GLN A 6 39.11 8.46 7.49
C GLN A 6 37.93 7.99 8.33
N VAL A 7 37.47 8.82 9.28
CA VAL A 7 36.28 8.54 10.10
C VAL A 7 35.01 8.64 9.26
N HIS A 8 34.88 9.69 8.43
CA HIS A 8 33.73 9.86 7.55
C HIS A 8 33.60 8.71 6.53
N GLN A 9 34.71 8.29 5.92
CA GLN A 9 34.70 7.15 4.99
C GLN A 9 34.35 5.83 5.69
N GLY A 10 34.90 5.60 6.89
CA GLY A 10 34.54 4.43 7.69
C GLY A 10 33.05 4.39 8.03
N LEU A 11 32.49 5.52 8.50
CA LEU A 11 31.06 5.61 8.81
C LEU A 11 30.19 5.37 7.57
N LYS A 12 30.56 5.94 6.42
CA LYS A 12 29.84 5.72 5.16
C LYS A 12 29.82 4.24 4.76
N GLN A 13 30.94 3.55 4.91
CA GLN A 13 31.04 2.12 4.59
C GLN A 13 30.17 1.28 5.53
N GLU A 14 30.25 1.53 6.85
CA GLU A 14 29.44 0.81 7.84
C GLU A 14 27.93 1.07 7.65
N MET A 15 27.53 2.32 7.41
CA MET A 15 26.13 2.66 7.14
C MET A 15 25.63 1.99 5.85
N ALA A 16 26.45 1.96 4.79
CA ALA A 16 26.09 1.26 3.56
C ALA A 16 25.98 -0.26 3.80
N ALA A 17 26.86 -0.84 4.61
CA ALA A 17 26.80 -2.26 4.98
C ALA A 17 25.53 -2.59 5.78
N ILE A 18 25.11 -1.72 6.71
CA ILE A 18 23.85 -1.87 7.45
C ILE A 18 22.63 -1.85 6.51
N LEU A 19 22.68 -1.06 5.43
CA LEU A 19 21.60 -0.97 4.45
C LEU A 19 21.64 -2.07 3.38
N ALA A 20 22.81 -2.65 3.11
CA ALA A 20 23.02 -3.73 2.15
C ALA A 20 22.59 -5.09 2.71
N VAL A 21 21.33 -5.20 3.12
CA VAL A 21 20.72 -6.47 3.49
C VAL A 21 20.36 -7.22 2.18
N GLU A 22 20.85 -8.44 2.01
CA GLU A 22 20.48 -9.28 0.88
C GLU A 22 18.96 -9.49 0.83
N GLY A 23 18.34 -9.20 -0.32
CA GLY A 23 16.87 -9.21 -0.49
C GLY A 23 16.17 -7.89 -0.20
N ALA A 24 16.88 -6.81 0.19
CA ALA A 24 16.31 -5.49 0.47
C ALA A 24 16.05 -4.60 -0.76
N GLY A 25 16.18 -5.14 -1.97
CA GLY A 25 15.65 -4.48 -3.17
C GLY A 25 14.13 -4.52 -3.09
N GLY A 26 13.49 -3.38 -2.84
CA GLY A 26 12.06 -3.29 -2.56
C GLY A 26 11.22 -4.21 -3.45
N GLN A 27 10.51 -5.15 -2.83
CA GLN A 27 9.74 -6.19 -3.51
C GLN A 27 8.77 -5.61 -4.55
N LEU A 28 8.24 -4.41 -4.32
CA LEU A 28 7.37 -3.72 -5.28
C LEU A 28 7.92 -3.63 -6.71
N TRP A 29 9.22 -3.37 -6.88
CA TRP A 29 9.85 -3.12 -8.18
C TRP A 29 10.99 -4.09 -8.52
N GLY A 30 11.11 -5.19 -7.77
CA GLY A 30 12.17 -6.18 -7.98
C GLY A 30 12.14 -6.75 -9.41
N LYS A 31 13.30 -6.74 -10.08
CA LYS A 31 13.44 -7.08 -11.51
C LYS A 31 13.10 -8.53 -11.86
N ASP A 32 13.20 -9.46 -10.90
CA ASP A 32 13.11 -10.91 -11.18
C ASP A 32 11.89 -11.60 -10.54
N ALA A 33 11.16 -10.95 -9.61
CA ALA A 33 9.98 -11.51 -8.92
C ALA A 33 9.22 -10.47 -8.08
N GLY A 34 9.12 -9.22 -8.55
CA GLY A 34 8.50 -8.16 -7.76
C GLY A 34 7.00 -8.37 -7.52
N THR A 35 6.43 -7.69 -6.51
CA THR A 35 5.00 -7.69 -6.14
C THR A 35 4.07 -7.53 -7.35
N LEU A 36 4.50 -6.78 -8.37
CA LEU A 36 3.78 -6.53 -9.62
C LEU A 36 3.76 -7.71 -10.61
N ALA A 37 4.40 -8.84 -10.28
CA ALA A 37 4.32 -10.07 -11.07
C ALA A 37 2.91 -10.70 -10.98
N ALA A 38 2.22 -10.51 -9.86
CA ALA A 38 0.82 -10.89 -9.71
C ALA A 38 -0.11 -9.94 -10.47
N LYS A 39 -1.25 -10.44 -10.96
CA LYS A 39 -2.25 -9.65 -11.69
C LYS A 39 -3.68 -9.96 -11.21
N PRO A 40 -4.34 -9.03 -10.49
CA PRO A 40 -3.78 -7.78 -9.97
C PRO A 40 -2.79 -8.03 -8.82
N ALA A 41 -1.71 -7.25 -8.76
CA ALA A 41 -0.91 -7.11 -7.55
C ALA A 41 -1.76 -6.44 -6.46
N VAL A 42 -1.67 -6.91 -5.22
CA VAL A 42 -2.51 -6.42 -4.12
C VAL A 42 -1.61 -5.85 -3.04
N ILE A 43 -1.70 -4.54 -2.85
CA ILE A 43 -0.84 -3.76 -1.96
C ILE A 43 -1.71 -3.21 -0.84
N LEU A 44 -1.49 -3.72 0.38
CA LEU A 44 -2.20 -3.28 1.58
C LEU A 44 -1.37 -2.21 2.29
N VAL A 45 -1.87 -0.98 2.37
CA VAL A 45 -1.15 0.12 3.03
C VAL A 45 -1.66 0.31 4.45
N ILE A 46 -0.79 0.09 5.42
CA ILE A 46 -1.09 0.19 6.85
C ILE A 46 -0.20 1.25 7.52
N GLY A 47 -0.56 1.66 8.74
CA GLY A 47 0.16 2.71 9.46
C GLY A 47 -0.75 3.61 10.27
N VAL A 48 -0.18 4.54 11.03
CA VAL A 48 -0.96 5.39 11.94
C VAL A 48 -1.62 6.58 11.22
N ASN A 49 -2.63 7.19 11.82
CA ASN A 49 -3.21 8.42 11.29
C ASN A 49 -2.14 9.53 11.25
N GLY A 50 -2.06 10.25 10.14
CA GLY A 50 -1.09 11.34 9.96
C GLY A 50 0.28 10.91 9.42
N SER A 51 0.59 9.61 9.31
CA SER A 51 1.86 9.16 8.72
C SER A 51 1.97 9.38 7.19
N GLY A 52 0.85 9.73 6.54
CA GLY A 52 0.81 10.04 5.12
C GLY A 52 0.43 8.86 4.22
N LYS A 53 -0.24 7.82 4.74
CA LYS A 53 -0.76 6.67 3.95
C LYS A 53 -1.44 7.07 2.65
N THR A 54 -2.54 7.83 2.72
CA THR A 54 -3.33 8.23 1.55
C THR A 54 -2.50 9.02 0.52
N THR A 55 -1.57 9.86 0.97
CA THR A 55 -0.65 10.58 0.08
C THR A 55 0.37 9.65 -0.58
N ASN A 56 0.92 8.68 0.15
CA ASN A 56 1.84 7.69 -0.41
C ASN A 56 1.13 6.73 -1.37
N ILE A 57 -0.14 6.38 -1.10
CA ILE A 57 -0.99 5.64 -2.04
C ILE A 57 -1.11 6.39 -3.37
N ALA A 58 -1.39 7.70 -3.32
CA ALA A 58 -1.48 8.52 -4.52
C ALA A 58 -0.17 8.57 -5.31
N LYS A 59 0.97 8.73 -4.61
CA LYS A 59 2.30 8.72 -5.24
C LYS A 59 2.62 7.38 -5.90
N LEU A 60 2.32 6.27 -5.22
CA LEU A 60 2.52 4.93 -5.75
C LEU A 60 1.61 4.67 -6.96
N ALA A 61 0.34 5.05 -6.88
CA ALA A 61 -0.61 4.96 -7.98
C ALA A 61 -0.13 5.77 -9.19
N TRP A 62 0.35 7.00 -8.97
CA TRP A 62 0.93 7.84 -10.02
C TRP A 62 2.15 7.17 -10.67
N SER A 63 3.10 6.66 -9.89
CA SER A 63 4.28 5.95 -10.41
C SER A 63 3.90 4.75 -11.26
N LEU A 64 2.96 3.91 -10.79
CA LEU A 64 2.48 2.75 -11.54
C LEU A 64 1.76 3.15 -12.83
N LYS A 65 0.96 4.22 -12.78
CA LYS A 65 0.26 4.78 -13.94
C LYS A 65 1.24 5.35 -14.97
N ASP A 66 2.31 6.00 -14.53
CA ASP A 66 3.40 6.50 -15.37
C ASP A 66 4.10 5.34 -16.09
N ASP A 67 4.26 4.19 -15.42
CA ASP A 67 4.72 2.92 -16.01
C ASP A 67 3.65 2.21 -16.88
N GLY A 68 2.54 2.87 -17.19
CA GLY A 68 1.45 2.36 -18.05
C GLY A 68 0.56 1.30 -17.40
N LYS A 69 0.64 1.09 -16.07
CA LYS A 69 -0.16 0.10 -15.35
C LYS A 69 -1.59 0.60 -15.11
N ARG A 70 -2.55 -0.31 -15.12
CA ARG A 70 -3.94 -0.05 -14.70
C ARG A 70 -4.06 -0.23 -13.19
N VAL A 71 -4.42 0.83 -12.47
CA VAL A 71 -4.48 0.86 -11.00
C VAL A 71 -5.91 1.10 -10.53
N ILE A 72 -6.34 0.33 -9.54
CA ILE A 72 -7.56 0.57 -8.77
C ILE A 72 -7.17 0.85 -7.30
N LEU A 73 -7.83 1.84 -6.70
CA LEU A 73 -7.67 2.21 -5.30
C LEU A 73 -8.90 1.78 -4.50
N ALA A 74 -8.70 1.22 -3.31
CA ALA A 74 -9.78 0.84 -2.40
C ALA A 74 -9.79 1.75 -1.17
N ALA A 75 -10.88 2.49 -0.97
CA ALA A 75 -11.06 3.41 0.16
C ALA A 75 -11.53 2.66 1.44
N ALA A 76 -10.67 1.81 2.01
CA ALA A 76 -11.03 0.99 3.16
C ALA A 76 -10.81 1.67 4.53
N ASP A 77 -10.31 2.92 4.60
CA ASP A 77 -10.50 3.81 5.78
C ASP A 77 -11.95 4.34 5.78
N THR A 78 -12.91 3.45 5.99
CA THR A 78 -14.34 3.77 5.91
C THR A 78 -14.82 4.56 7.13
N PHE A 79 -14.05 4.60 8.21
CA PHE A 79 -14.44 5.32 9.43
C PHE A 79 -14.47 6.84 9.19
N ARG A 80 -13.58 7.36 8.34
CA ARG A 80 -13.42 8.79 8.11
C ARG A 80 -13.96 9.16 6.73
N ALA A 81 -15.10 9.86 6.68
CA ALA A 81 -15.61 10.41 5.42
C ALA A 81 -14.55 11.23 4.66
N ALA A 82 -13.79 12.06 5.38
CA ALA A 82 -12.70 12.84 4.79
C ALA A 82 -11.56 11.98 4.21
N ALA A 83 -11.32 10.76 4.71
CA ALA A 83 -10.31 9.87 4.13
C ALA A 83 -10.79 9.28 2.79
N ILE A 84 -12.05 8.87 2.73
CA ILE A 84 -12.70 8.43 1.48
C ILE A 84 -12.67 9.56 0.43
N GLU A 85 -13.05 10.77 0.82
CA GLU A 85 -13.05 11.94 -0.07
C GLU A 85 -11.63 12.27 -0.54
N GLN A 86 -10.66 12.28 0.38
CA GLN A 86 -9.26 12.54 0.06
C GLN A 86 -8.70 11.52 -0.94
N LEU A 87 -8.96 10.22 -0.74
CA LEU A 87 -8.52 9.19 -1.68
C LEU A 87 -9.23 9.33 -3.03
N SER A 88 -10.52 9.68 -3.04
CA SER A 88 -11.29 9.94 -4.27
C SER A 88 -10.68 11.09 -5.09
N GLN A 89 -10.37 12.21 -4.44
CA GLN A 89 -9.72 13.36 -5.09
C GLN A 89 -8.31 13.00 -5.62
N TRP A 90 -7.56 12.17 -4.90
CA TRP A 90 -6.28 11.67 -5.40
C TRP A 90 -6.44 10.75 -6.60
N GLY A 91 -7.41 9.83 -6.57
CA GLY A 91 -7.73 8.96 -7.68
C GLY A 91 -8.06 9.73 -8.95
N GLU A 92 -8.87 10.79 -8.83
CA GLU A 92 -9.17 11.70 -9.95
C GLU A 92 -7.89 12.33 -10.52
N ARG A 93 -7.02 12.88 -9.65
CA ARG A 93 -5.76 13.53 -10.05
C ARG A 93 -4.79 12.59 -10.77
N VAL A 94 -4.71 11.34 -10.34
CA VAL A 94 -3.80 10.34 -10.93
C VAL A 94 -4.49 9.44 -11.97
N GLN A 95 -5.76 9.72 -12.28
CA GLN A 95 -6.59 8.94 -13.19
C GLN A 95 -6.61 7.44 -12.83
N ALA A 96 -6.69 7.15 -11.53
CA ALA A 96 -6.91 5.82 -11.00
C ALA A 96 -8.36 5.71 -10.52
N GLU A 97 -8.99 4.58 -10.82
CA GLU A 97 -10.34 4.32 -10.34
C GLU A 97 -10.33 4.12 -8.82
N VAL A 98 -11.32 4.69 -8.13
CA VAL A 98 -11.48 4.53 -6.69
C VAL A 98 -12.77 3.79 -6.40
N VAL A 99 -12.64 2.66 -5.72
CA VAL A 99 -13.78 1.93 -5.15
C VAL A 99 -13.94 2.37 -3.70
N ALA A 100 -15.11 2.94 -3.42
CA ALA A 100 -15.46 3.47 -2.12
C ALA A 100 -16.93 3.18 -1.80
N HIS A 101 -17.23 2.99 -0.52
CA HIS A 101 -18.59 2.92 0.01
C HIS A 101 -18.84 4.15 0.92
N GLN A 102 -20.02 4.22 1.51
CA GLN A 102 -20.36 5.26 2.49
C GLN A 102 -19.54 5.15 3.79
N GLN A 103 -19.45 6.25 4.54
CA GLN A 103 -18.81 6.27 5.85
C GLN A 103 -19.43 5.21 6.78
N GLY A 104 -18.59 4.50 7.53
CA GLY A 104 -19.00 3.44 8.44
C GLY A 104 -19.35 2.11 7.77
N ALA A 105 -19.23 2.01 6.44
CA ALA A 105 -19.35 0.74 5.73
C ALA A 105 -18.24 -0.23 6.15
N ASP A 106 -18.46 -1.53 5.89
CA ASP A 106 -17.47 -2.56 6.18
C ASP A 106 -16.22 -2.41 5.28
N PRO A 107 -15.01 -2.18 5.84
CA PRO A 107 -13.77 -2.13 5.04
C PRO A 107 -13.56 -3.38 4.18
N GLY A 108 -13.97 -4.55 4.69
CA GLY A 108 -13.88 -5.81 3.94
C GLY A 108 -14.75 -5.81 2.68
N ALA A 109 -15.94 -5.20 2.72
CA ALA A 109 -16.82 -5.11 1.56
C ALA A 109 -16.22 -4.22 0.46
N VAL A 110 -15.65 -3.07 0.83
CA VAL A 110 -14.94 -2.18 -0.11
C VAL A 110 -13.80 -2.92 -0.81
N VAL A 111 -13.00 -3.67 -0.04
CA VAL A 111 -11.87 -4.43 -0.59
C VAL A 111 -12.34 -5.57 -1.50
N PHE A 112 -13.40 -6.28 -1.14
CA PHE A 112 -13.97 -7.33 -1.99
C PHE A 112 -14.43 -6.78 -3.35
N ASP A 113 -15.12 -5.65 -3.34
CA ASP A 113 -15.60 -5.00 -4.56
C ASP A 113 -14.44 -4.48 -5.41
N ALA A 114 -13.40 -3.90 -4.78
CA ALA A 114 -12.21 -3.43 -5.47
C ALA A 114 -11.46 -4.55 -6.18
N LEU A 115 -11.25 -5.69 -5.49
CA LEU A 115 -10.62 -6.87 -6.09
C LEU A 115 -11.45 -7.46 -7.23
N THR A 116 -12.78 -7.51 -7.05
CA THR A 116 -13.68 -7.99 -8.11
C THR A 116 -13.69 -7.06 -9.32
N ALA A 117 -13.66 -5.74 -9.10
CA ALA A 117 -13.54 -4.75 -10.18
C ALA A 117 -12.19 -4.90 -10.91
N ALA A 118 -11.10 -5.10 -10.17
CA ALA A 118 -9.77 -5.29 -10.73
C ALA A 118 -9.68 -6.54 -11.60
N GLU A 119 -10.21 -7.67 -11.13
CA GLU A 119 -10.29 -8.92 -11.88
C GLU A 119 -11.06 -8.74 -13.20
N ARG A 120 -12.25 -8.13 -13.14
CA ARG A 120 -13.10 -7.90 -14.33
C ARG A 120 -12.51 -6.93 -15.34
N ARG A 121 -11.79 -5.91 -14.87
CA ARG A 121 -11.21 -4.85 -15.72
C ARG A 121 -9.78 -5.14 -16.13
N GLY A 122 -9.20 -6.25 -15.66
CA GLY A 122 -7.82 -6.63 -15.88
C GLY A 122 -6.82 -5.64 -15.29
N ALA A 123 -7.12 -5.02 -14.15
CA ALA A 123 -6.19 -4.10 -13.50
C ALA A 123 -4.86 -4.80 -13.17
N ASP A 124 -3.76 -4.08 -13.27
CA ASP A 124 -2.43 -4.59 -12.93
C ASP A 124 -2.16 -4.51 -11.43
N ALA A 125 -2.77 -3.54 -10.72
CA ALA A 125 -2.60 -3.37 -9.28
C ALA A 125 -3.87 -2.86 -8.58
N VAL A 126 -4.05 -3.29 -7.33
CA VAL A 126 -5.02 -2.80 -6.36
C VAL A 126 -4.27 -2.30 -5.13
N ILE A 127 -4.47 -1.03 -4.78
CA ILE A 127 -3.86 -0.40 -3.60
C ILE A 127 -4.96 -0.08 -2.59
N ILE A 128 -4.82 -0.59 -1.37
CA ILE A 128 -5.86 -0.53 -0.34
C ILE A 128 -5.43 0.46 0.76
N ASP A 129 -6.21 1.52 0.98
CA ASP A 129 -6.04 2.45 2.10
C ASP A 129 -6.77 1.92 3.33
N THR A 130 -6.11 1.84 4.50
CA THR A 130 -6.74 1.35 5.73
C THR A 130 -6.81 2.42 6.82
N ALA A 131 -7.68 2.21 7.81
CA ALA A 131 -7.68 3.02 9.02
C ALA A 131 -6.33 2.92 9.77
N GLY A 132 -5.96 3.99 10.51
CA GLY A 132 -4.69 4.08 11.24
C GLY A 132 -4.81 4.43 12.73
N ARG A 133 -5.91 4.04 13.38
CA ARG A 133 -6.23 4.44 14.76
C ARG A 133 -5.54 3.56 15.81
N LEU A 134 -4.22 3.72 15.98
CA LEU A 134 -3.44 2.88 16.91
C LEU A 134 -3.89 2.97 18.39
N HIS A 135 -4.58 4.04 18.79
CA HIS A 135 -5.12 4.16 20.15
C HIS A 135 -6.25 3.16 20.44
N THR A 136 -6.89 2.58 19.41
CA THR A 136 -7.87 1.49 19.51
C THR A 136 -7.29 0.18 18.99
N LYS A 137 -6.18 -0.28 19.60
CA LYS A 137 -5.36 -1.41 19.10
C LYS A 137 -6.16 -2.68 18.78
N VAL A 138 -7.06 -3.11 19.66
CA VAL A 138 -7.80 -4.37 19.48
C VAL A 138 -8.70 -4.31 18.25
N ASN A 139 -9.55 -3.28 18.16
CA ASN A 139 -10.49 -3.11 17.04
C ASN A 139 -9.75 -2.94 15.71
N LEU A 140 -8.65 -2.17 15.69
CA LEU A 140 -7.85 -1.97 14.48
C LEU A 140 -7.25 -3.30 13.98
N MET A 141 -6.71 -4.12 14.88
CA MET A 141 -6.13 -5.41 14.48
C MET A 141 -7.18 -6.40 13.99
N GLU A 142 -8.39 -6.37 14.55
CA GLU A 142 -9.50 -7.19 14.06
C GLU A 142 -9.97 -6.76 12.68
N GLU A 143 -10.10 -5.46 12.43
CA GLU A 143 -10.42 -4.90 11.11
C GLU A 143 -9.37 -5.29 10.06
N LEU A 144 -8.07 -5.12 10.37
CA LEU A 144 -6.99 -5.50 9.46
C LEU A 144 -6.99 -7.01 9.17
N ARG A 145 -7.20 -7.87 10.17
CA ARG A 145 -7.34 -9.32 9.98
C ARG A 145 -8.58 -9.67 9.13
N LYS A 146 -9.67 -8.93 9.27
CA LYS A 146 -10.87 -9.12 8.45
C LYS A 146 -10.58 -8.78 6.99
N VAL A 147 -9.96 -7.62 6.73
CA VAL A 147 -9.53 -7.21 5.39
C VAL A 147 -8.59 -8.25 4.78
N GLN A 148 -7.58 -8.71 5.53
CA GLN A 148 -6.66 -9.75 5.07
C GLN A 148 -7.37 -11.05 4.68
N ARG A 149 -8.34 -11.52 5.50
CA ARG A 149 -9.14 -12.70 5.15
C ARG A 149 -9.97 -12.50 3.88
N VAL A 150 -10.49 -11.30 3.63
CA VAL A 150 -11.21 -11.00 2.38
C VAL A 150 -10.27 -11.06 1.19
N ILE A 151 -9.09 -10.46 1.30
CA ILE A 151 -8.05 -10.51 0.26
C ILE A 151 -7.70 -11.97 -0.05
N GLN A 152 -7.41 -12.77 0.98
CA GLN A 152 -7.00 -14.18 0.85
C GLN A 152 -8.08 -15.10 0.29
N ARG A 153 -9.36 -14.74 0.43
CA ARG A 153 -10.47 -15.47 -0.21
C ARG A 153 -10.47 -15.30 -1.72
N LYS A 154 -9.97 -14.18 -2.23
CA LYS A 154 -9.84 -13.93 -3.67
C LYS A 154 -8.54 -14.47 -4.23
N ASP A 155 -7.46 -14.31 -3.49
CA ASP A 155 -6.14 -14.83 -3.84
C ASP A 155 -5.42 -15.26 -2.56
N PRO A 156 -5.19 -16.57 -2.32
CA PRO A 156 -4.51 -17.06 -1.13
C PRO A 156 -3.09 -16.53 -0.94
N SER A 157 -2.42 -16.06 -2.00
CA SER A 157 -1.08 -15.48 -1.95
C SER A 157 -1.07 -13.97 -1.65
N ALA A 158 -2.24 -13.32 -1.68
CA ALA A 158 -2.39 -11.90 -1.41
C ALA A 158 -2.63 -11.59 0.10
N PRO A 159 -2.34 -10.37 0.58
CA PRO A 159 -1.73 -9.27 -0.14
C PRO A 159 -0.28 -9.58 -0.51
N HIS A 160 0.08 -9.23 -1.74
CA HIS A 160 1.41 -9.44 -2.29
C HIS A 160 2.44 -8.51 -1.63
N GLU A 161 1.97 -7.37 -1.10
CA GLU A 161 2.77 -6.42 -0.35
C GLU A 161 1.96 -5.83 0.80
N VAL A 162 2.61 -5.65 1.96
CA VAL A 162 2.07 -4.90 3.08
C VAL A 162 2.99 -3.72 3.37
N LEU A 163 2.59 -2.53 2.94
CA LEU A 163 3.40 -1.33 3.07
C LEU A 163 3.05 -0.60 4.38
N LEU A 164 4.00 -0.55 5.30
CA LEU A 164 3.91 0.26 6.51
C LEU A 164 4.37 1.69 6.24
N VAL A 165 3.51 2.66 6.56
CA VAL A 165 3.79 4.10 6.47
C VAL A 165 3.67 4.77 7.83
#